data_AF-K6W2R2-F1
#
_entry.id   AF-K6W2R2-F1
#
_cell.length_a   1.000
_cell.length_b   1.000
_cell.length_c   1.000
_cell.angle_alpha   90.00
_cell.angle_beta   90.00
_cell.angle_gamma   90.00
#
_symmetry.space_group_name_H-M   'P 1'
#
loop_
_entity.id
_entity.type
_entity.pdbx_description
1 polymer ?
#
loop_
_entity_poly.entity_id
_entity_poly.type
_entity_poly.pdbx_seq_one_letter_code
_entity_poly.pdbx_strand_id
1 'polypeptide(L)' 'MVAGRSKAALNDWLVGRDQSLGDRIRVVTMDGFTGCRPATAEALDKARAVMDRSLPRHVAAEKLTLCRQRV' A
#
# COMPACT_ATOMS: atom_id res chain seq x y z
N MET A 1 -7.68 8.98 -11.70
CA MET A 1 -6.55 8.22 -11.12
C MET A 1 -5.94 9.04 -9.99
N VAL A 2 -5.69 8.46 -8.82
CA VAL A 2 -4.97 9.13 -7.72
C VAL A 2 -3.48 8.90 -7.94
N ALA A 3 -2.68 9.98 -8.01
CA ALA A 3 -1.23 9.88 -8.14
C ALA A 3 -0.64 9.02 -7.01
N GLY A 4 0.28 8.11 -7.33
CA GLY A 4 0.89 7.19 -6.36
C GLY A 4 0.13 5.88 -6.12
N ARG A 5 -1.12 5.73 -6.57
CA ARG A 5 -1.85 4.44 -6.57
C ARG A 5 -1.73 3.74 -7.92
N SER A 6 -0.52 3.25 -8.21
CA SER A 6 -0.26 2.42 -9.39
C SER A 6 0.83 1.40 -9.11
N LYS A 7 0.80 0.29 -9.86
CA LYS A 7 1.84 -0.76 -9.82
C LYS A 7 3.23 -0.16 -10.05
N ALA A 8 3.35 0.72 -11.05
CA ALA A 8 4.60 1.37 -11.44
C ALA A 8 5.16 2.24 -10.30
N ALA A 9 4.34 3.10 -9.69
CA ALA A 9 4.80 3.96 -8.61
C ALA A 9 5.28 3.16 -7.37
N LEU A 10 4.62 2.02 -7.08
CA LEU A 10 5.06 1.13 -6.00
C LEU A 10 6.36 0.40 -6.35
N ASN A 11 6.50 -0.09 -7.58
CA ASN A 11 7.74 -0.73 -8.03
C ASN A 11 8.91 0.26 -8.05
N ASP A 12 8.73 1.47 -8.59
CA ASP A 12 9.77 2.50 -8.62
C ASP A 12 10.22 2.88 -7.20
N TRP A 13 9.26 2.98 -6.26
CA TRP A 13 9.57 3.24 -4.85
C TRP A 13 10.32 2.07 -4.20
N LEU A 14 9.96 0.81 -4.49
CA LEU A 14 10.64 -0.37 -3.95
C LEU A 14 12.05 -0.53 -4.52
N VAL A 15 12.25 -0.29 -5.81
CA VAL A 15 13.56 -0.34 -6.47
C VAL A 15 14.48 0.80 -6.01
N GLY A 16 13.91 1.97 -5.69
CA GLY A 16 14.66 3.09 -5.12
C GLY A 16 15.07 2.90 -3.65
N ARG A 17 14.71 1.78 -3.00
CA ARG A 17 15.09 1.46 -1.62
C ARG A 17 16.26 0.50 -1.56
N ASP A 18 16.98 0.56 -0.46
CA ASP A 18 18.10 -0.33 -0.18
C ASP A 18 17.64 -1.80 -0.14
N GLN A 19 18.40 -2.68 -0.78
CA GLN A 19 18.03 -4.09 -0.94
C GLN A 19 17.90 -4.82 0.40
N SER A 20 18.60 -4.35 1.46
CA SER A 20 18.44 -4.88 2.83
C SER A 20 17.06 -4.61 3.43
N LEU A 21 16.34 -3.60 2.94
CA LEU A 21 14.96 -3.34 3.35
C LEU A 21 14.06 -4.47 2.86
N GLY A 22 14.20 -4.88 1.60
CA GLY A 22 13.37 -5.94 1.01
C GLY A 22 13.56 -7.28 1.70
N ASP A 23 14.80 -7.64 2.02
CA ASP A 23 15.10 -8.89 2.75
C ASP A 23 14.56 -8.92 4.19
N ARG A 24 14.33 -7.75 4.80
CA ARG A 24 13.77 -7.63 6.15
C ARG A 24 12.24 -7.62 6.15
N ILE A 25 11.59 -7.29 5.04
CA ILE A 25 10.13 -7.24 4.94
C ILE A 25 9.60 -8.67 4.77
N ARG A 26 8.90 -9.16 5.81
CA ARG A 26 8.26 -10.49 5.81
C ARG A 26 6.76 -10.45 5.58
N VAL A 27 6.14 -9.31 5.85
CA VAL A 27 4.69 -9.12 5.72
C VAL A 27 4.44 -7.75 5.12
N VAL A 28 3.61 -7.71 4.08
CA VAL A 28 3.13 -6.48 3.49
C VAL A 28 1.62 -6.46 3.62
N THR A 29 1.10 -5.47 4.34
CA THR A 29 -0.33 -5.19 4.40
C THR A 29 -0.70 -4.26 3.26
N MET A 30 -1.67 -4.67 2.46
CA MET A 30 -2.02 -4.02 1.20
C MET A 30 -3.47 -3.57 1.23
N ASP A 31 -3.76 -2.44 0.59
CA ASP A 31 -5.14 -2.13 0.24
C ASP A 31 -5.68 -3.15 -0.78
N GLY A 32 -7.00 -3.23 -0.92
CA GLY A 32 -7.63 -4.09 -1.93
C GLY A 32 -7.36 -3.66 -3.38
N PHE A 33 -6.39 -2.78 -3.63
CA PHE A 33 -6.08 -2.28 -4.96
C PHE A 33 -5.33 -3.35 -5.74
N THR A 34 -5.92 -3.75 -6.87
CA THR A 34 -5.47 -4.88 -7.69
C THR A 34 -4.05 -4.73 -8.23
N GLY A 35 -3.56 -3.50 -8.39
CA GLY A 35 -2.22 -3.21 -8.91
C GLY A 35 -1.08 -3.39 -7.90
N CYS A 36 -1.36 -3.34 -6.61
CA CYS A 36 -0.30 -3.40 -5.58
C CYS A 36 0.18 -4.85 -5.41
N ARG A 37 -0.73 -5.83 -5.35
CA ARG A 37 -0.40 -7.25 -5.13
C ARG A 37 0.67 -7.80 -6.10
N PRO A 38 0.60 -7.60 -7.42
CA PRO A 38 1.64 -8.09 -8.34
C PRO A 38 2.98 -7.36 -8.18
N ALA A 39 3.00 -6.06 -7.87
CA ALA A 39 4.25 -5.32 -7.61
C ALA A 39 5.00 -5.87 -6.39
N THR A 40 4.27 -6.16 -5.31
CA THR A 40 4.87 -6.77 -4.12
C THR A 40 5.34 -8.19 -4.36
N ALA A 41 4.64 -8.99 -5.17
CA ALA A 41 5.10 -10.33 -5.53
C ALA A 41 6.39 -10.30 -6.37
N GLU A 42 6.54 -9.32 -7.26
CA GLU A 42 7.75 -9.14 -8.09
C GLU A 42 8.96 -8.63 -7.29
N ALA A 43 8.74 -7.69 -6.37
CA ALA A 43 9.82 -7.05 -5.62
C ALA A 43 10.16 -7.73 -4.28
N LEU A 44 9.22 -8.48 -3.69
CA LEU A 44 9.30 -9.05 -2.35
C LEU A 44 8.78 -10.49 -2.33
N ASP A 45 9.45 -11.38 -3.05
CA ASP A 45 9.09 -12.80 -3.20
C ASP A 45 8.94 -13.55 -1.84
N LYS A 46 9.73 -13.16 -0.83
CA LYS A 46 9.68 -13.76 0.52
C LYS A 46 8.58 -13.18 1.42
N ALA A 47 7.92 -12.11 1.02
CA ALA A 47 6.97 -11.40 1.87
C ALA A 47 5.52 -11.89 1.66
N ARG A 48 4.81 -12.14 2.76
CA ARG A 48 3.39 -12.50 2.70
C ARG A 48 2.54 -11.25 2.49
N ALA A 49 1.80 -11.22 1.38
CA ALA A 49 0.80 -10.19 1.13
C ALA A 49 -0.50 -10.46 1.92
N VAL A 50 -0.87 -9.56 2.83
CA VAL A 50 -2.10 -9.61 3.63
C VAL A 50 -2.98 -8.42 3.27
N MET A 51 -4.29 -8.64 3.10
CA MET A 51 -5.23 -7.54 2.88
C MET A 51 -5.47 -6.77 4.18
N ASP A 52 -5.32 -5.45 4.17
CA ASP A 52 -5.59 -4.61 5.33
C ASP A 52 -7.10 -4.40 5.53
N ARG A 53 -7.65 -5.08 6.54
CA ARG A 53 -9.08 -4.99 6.92
C ARG A 53 -9.43 -3.68 7.64
N SER A 54 -8.44 -2.94 8.14
CA SER A 54 -8.63 -1.70 8.89
C SER A 54 -8.72 -0.47 7.99
N LEU A 55 -8.13 -0.54 6.79
CA LEU A 55 -8.09 0.56 5.84
C LEU A 55 -9.46 1.20 5.52
N PRO A 56 -10.55 0.44 5.24
CA PRO A 56 -11.85 1.05 4.97
C PRO A 56 -12.39 1.87 6.17
N ARG A 57 -12.09 1.45 7.41
CA ARG A 57 -12.48 2.18 8.62
C ARG A 57 -11.70 3.49 8.75
N HIS A 58 -10.40 3.46 8.47
CA HIS A 58 -9.57 4.67 8.52
C HIS A 58 -10.02 5.70 7.47
N VAL A 59 -10.26 5.25 6.24
CA VAL A 59 -10.77 6.11 5.16
C VAL A 59 -12.13 6.69 5.53
N ALA A 60 -13.04 5.90 6.10
CA ALA A 60 -14.35 6.40 6.54
C ALA A 60 -14.21 7.46 7.65
N ALA A 61 -13.34 7.24 8.63
CA ALA A 61 -13.09 8.20 9.70
C ALA A 61 -12.49 9.52 9.18
N GLU A 62 -11.54 9.45 8.26
CA GLU A 62 -10.93 10.63 7.63
C GLU A 62 -11.97 11.44 6.84
N LYS A 63 -12.81 10.76 6.04
CA LYS A 63 -13.89 11.43 5.29
C LYS A 63 -14.94 12.05 6.18
N LEU A 64 -15.36 11.37 7.25
CA LEU A 64 -16.25 11.95 8.26
C LEU A 64 -15.65 13.19 8.91
N THR A 65 -14.35 13.16 9.24
CA THR A 65 -13.63 14.30 9.81
C THR A 65 -13.62 15.49 8.86
N LEU A 66 -13.32 15.27 7.57
CA LEU A 66 -13.34 16.32 6.54
C LEU A 66 -14.73 16.93 6.34
N CYS A 67 -15.79 16.12 6.37
CA CYS A 67 -17.16 16.63 6.29
C CYS A 67 -17.53 17.47 7.51
N ARG A 68 -17.06 17.09 8.70
CA ARG A 68 -17.36 17.79 9.97
C ARG A 68 -16.58 19.10 10.14
N GLN A 69 -15.43 19.22 9.48
CA GLN A 69 -14.62 20.45 9.44
C GLN A 69 -15.16 21.50 8.46
N ARG A 70 -16.17 21.18 7.66
CA ARG A 70 -16.78 22.08 6.66
C ARG A 70 -18.13 22.66 7.10
N VAL A 71 -18.44 22.57 8.40
CA VAL A 71 -19.65 23.15 9.01
C VAL A 71 -19.28 24.44 9.72
#